data_AF-A0A2R7TD46-F1
#
_entry.id   AF-A0A2R7TD46-F1
#
_cell.length_a   1.000
_cell.length_b   1.000
_cell.length_c   1.000
_cell.angle_alpha   90.00
_cell.angle_beta   90.00
_cell.angle_gamma   90.00
#
_symmetry.space_group_name_H-M   'P 1'
#
loop_
_entity.id
_entity.type
_entity.pdbx_description
1 polymer ?
#
loop_
_entity_poly.entity_id
_entity_poly.type
_entity_poly.pdbx_seq_one_letter_code
_entity_poly.pdbx_strand_id
1 'polypeptide(L)'
;MLGQHMTAFNGGPHFKLNEAFSLMVACQDQAEIDHLWEQLPAGGGKLKSCGWVEDAWGLSWQIIPADWYAMIRDPDAARVQRVFQAIWQMEKIDLAALQRAYA
;
A
#
# COMPACT_ATOMS: atom_id res chain seq x y z
N MET A 1 16.04 -8.80 6.56
CA MET A 1 16.20 -7.91 5.39
C MET A 1 16.28 -6.50 5.96
N LEU A 2 17.45 -5.85 6.08
CA LEU A 2 18.27 -5.22 5.04
C LEU A 2 17.41 -4.39 4.05
N GLY A 3 17.53 -3.06 4.16
CA GLY A 3 16.85 -2.09 3.30
C GLY A 3 17.31 -2.17 1.85
N GLN A 4 16.45 -1.76 0.92
CA GLN A 4 16.74 -1.77 -0.50
C GLN A 4 17.55 -0.53 -0.89
N HIS A 5 18.72 -0.73 -1.49
CA HIS A 5 19.47 0.38 -2.07
C HIS A 5 18.77 0.83 -3.37
N MET A 6 18.44 2.11 -3.45
CA MET A 6 17.82 2.72 -4.62
C MET A 6 18.53 4.04 -4.95
N THR A 7 18.69 4.32 -6.24
CA THR A 7 19.30 5.57 -6.73
C THR A 7 18.25 6.35 -7.50
N ALA A 8 17.99 7.58 -7.09
CA ALA A 8 17.22 8.54 -7.86
C ALA A 8 18.15 9.30 -8.83
N PHE A 9 17.68 9.55 -10.05
CA PHE A 9 18.44 10.24 -11.08
C PHE A 9 17.60 11.32 -11.74
N ASN A 10 18.18 12.53 -11.85
CA ASN A 10 17.53 13.66 -12.51
C ASN A 10 17.67 13.56 -14.04
N GLY A 11 16.81 12.75 -14.66
CA GLY A 11 16.81 12.51 -16.10
C GLY A 11 15.94 13.46 -16.95
N GLY A 12 15.37 14.51 -16.34
CA GLY A 12 14.40 15.40 -16.99
C GLY A 12 13.01 14.77 -17.17
N PRO A 13 12.06 15.48 -17.83
CA PRO A 13 10.64 15.11 -17.85
C PRO A 13 10.28 14.02 -18.90
N HIS A 14 11.26 13.32 -19.45
CA HIS A 14 11.09 12.38 -20.55
C HIS A 14 10.48 11.04 -20.13
N PHE A 15 10.66 10.66 -18.87
CA PHE A 15 10.15 9.41 -18.31
C PHE A 15 9.13 9.70 -17.22
N LYS A 16 8.05 8.91 -17.19
CA LYS A 16 6.99 9.04 -16.18
C LYS A 16 6.83 7.72 -15.46
N LEU A 17 6.84 7.77 -14.13
CA LEU A 17 6.42 6.66 -13.30
C LEU A 17 4.91 6.43 -13.48
N ASN A 18 4.51 5.19 -13.30
CA ASN A 18 3.12 4.75 -13.24
C ASN A 18 3.02 3.56 -12.28
N GLU A 19 1.80 3.06 -12.07
CA GLU A 19 1.50 2.00 -11.12
C GLU A 19 2.12 0.63 -11.49
N ALA A 20 2.71 0.49 -12.69
CA ALA A 20 3.42 -0.73 -13.07
C ALA A 20 4.67 -0.97 -12.21
N PHE A 21 5.21 0.07 -11.58
CA PHE A 21 6.23 -0.04 -10.54
C PHE A 21 5.73 0.61 -9.24
N SER A 22 5.83 -0.11 -8.13
CA SER A 22 5.49 0.42 -6.81
C SER A 22 6.34 -0.17 -5.70
N LEU A 23 6.46 0.57 -4.61
CA LEU A 23 7.09 0.11 -3.38
C LEU A 23 6.02 -0.33 -2.38
N MET A 24 6.06 -1.60 -1.98
CA MET A 24 5.20 -2.13 -0.92
C MET A 24 5.87 -1.96 0.43
N VAL A 25 5.14 -1.40 1.39
CA VAL A 25 5.58 -1.23 2.78
C VAL A 25 4.65 -2.02 3.68
N ALA A 26 5.20 -3.02 4.35
CA ALA A 26 4.50 -3.86 5.32
C ALA A 26 4.48 -3.17 6.69
N CYS A 27 3.28 -2.82 7.16
CA CYS A 27 3.05 -2.15 8.43
C CYS A 27 2.59 -3.15 9.50
N GLN A 28 3.14 -3.05 10.71
CA GLN A 28 2.82 -3.95 11.82
C GLN A 28 1.52 -3.58 12.53
N ASP A 29 1.16 -2.30 12.52
CA ASP A 29 -0.01 -1.79 13.20
C ASP A 29 -0.66 -0.61 12.44
N GLN A 30 -1.80 -0.15 12.96
CA GLN A 30 -2.54 0.97 12.37
C GLN A 30 -1.78 2.30 12.47
N ALA A 31 -0.92 2.48 13.49
CA ALA A 31 -0.19 3.73 13.67
C ALA A 31 0.87 3.91 12.57
N GLU A 32 1.54 2.84 12.17
CA GLU A 32 2.45 2.85 11.02
C GLU A 32 1.72 3.12 9.71
N ILE A 33 0.55 2.51 9.51
CA ILE A 33 -0.32 2.76 8.34
C ILE A 33 -0.71 4.24 8.29
N ASP A 34 -1.22 4.78 9.40
CA ASP A 34 -1.67 6.16 9.51
C ASP A 34 -0.53 7.14 9.26
N HIS A 35 0.63 6.89 9.86
CA HIS A 35 1.82 7.72 9.66
C HIS A 35 2.22 7.80 8.18
N LEU A 36 2.37 6.66 7.51
CA LEU A 36 2.78 6.64 6.10
C LEU A 36 1.70 7.20 5.18
N TRP A 37 0.42 6.91 5.47
CA TRP A 37 -0.71 7.41 4.70
C TRP A 37 -0.79 8.94 4.72
N GLU A 38 -0.46 9.57 5.85
CA GLU A 38 -0.42 11.03 5.97
C GLU A 38 0.84 11.64 5.33
N GLN A 39 2.00 10.99 5.46
CA GLN A 39 3.28 11.58 5.06
C GLN A 39 3.64 11.38 3.59
N LEU A 40 3.34 10.22 3.00
CA LEU A 40 3.72 9.92 1.60
C LEU A 40 3.13 10.87 0.55
N PRO A 41 1.87 11.35 0.64
CA PRO A 41 1.34 12.30 -0.33
C PRO A 41 1.78 13.74 -0.07
N ALA A 42 2.58 14.01 0.97
CA ALA A 42 3.04 15.37 1.29
C ALA A 42 3.78 15.99 0.10
N GLY A 43 3.56 17.29 -0.14
CA GLY A 43 4.16 18.00 -1.28
C GLY A 43 3.41 17.85 -2.61
N GLY A 44 2.17 17.35 -2.59
CA GLY A 44 1.28 17.31 -3.76
C GLY A 44 1.07 15.93 -4.37
N GLY A 45 1.37 14.88 -3.62
CA GLY A 45 0.97 13.51 -3.96
C GLY A 45 -0.53 13.28 -3.83
N LYS A 46 -0.96 12.05 -4.09
CA LYS A 46 -2.36 11.64 -4.15
C LYS A 46 -2.60 10.36 -3.38
N LEU A 47 -3.64 10.37 -2.55
CA LEU A 47 -4.20 9.14 -1.99
C LEU A 47 -4.99 8.40 -3.08
N LYS A 48 -4.88 7.07 -3.10
CA LYS A 48 -5.58 6.19 -4.05
C LYS A 48 -6.29 5.07 -3.28
N SER A 49 -7.12 4.29 -3.97
CA SER A 49 -7.87 3.20 -3.34
C SER A 49 -6.97 2.05 -2.86
N CYS A 50 -7.47 1.22 -1.94
CA CYS A 50 -6.86 -0.04 -1.51
C CYS A 50 -5.45 0.10 -0.90
N GLY A 51 -5.17 1.17 -0.17
CA GLY A 51 -3.86 1.39 0.46
C GLY A 51 -2.79 1.96 -0.49
N TRP A 52 -3.16 2.36 -1.71
CA TRP A 52 -2.23 2.94 -2.66
C TRP A 52 -2.03 4.45 -2.42
N VAL A 53 -0.80 4.92 -2.61
CA VAL A 53 -0.44 6.34 -2.56
C VAL A 53 0.51 6.67 -3.70
N GLU A 54 0.33 7.81 -4.34
CA GLU A 54 1.32 8.41 -5.24
C GLU A 54 1.98 9.57 -4.51
N ASP A 55 3.32 9.60 -4.45
CA ASP A 55 4.03 10.73 -3.83
C ASP A 55 4.15 11.94 -4.77
N ALA A 56 4.78 13.02 -4.29
CA ALA A 56 4.96 14.25 -5.06
C ALA A 56 5.79 14.10 -6.35
N TRP A 57 6.53 12.99 -6.51
CA TRP A 57 7.34 12.68 -7.69
C TRP A 57 6.68 11.66 -8.63
N GLY A 58 5.46 11.21 -8.29
CA GLY A 58 4.71 10.24 -9.08
C GLY A 58 5.08 8.78 -8.81
N LEU A 59 5.90 8.50 -7.79
CA LEU A 59 6.21 7.12 -7.40
C LEU A 59 5.01 6.53 -6.65
N SER A 60 4.63 5.31 -7.05
CA SER A 60 3.53 4.59 -6.43
C SER A 60 4.00 3.78 -5.23
N TRP A 61 3.24 3.86 -4.14
CA TRP A 61 3.44 3.17 -2.87
C TRP A 61 2.20 2.34 -2.56
N GLN A 62 2.42 1.21 -1.89
CA GLN A 62 1.37 0.33 -1.38
C GLN A 62 1.59 0.13 0.11
N ILE A 63 0.73 0.74 0.93
CA ILE A 63 0.75 0.61 2.38
C ILE A 63 -0.13 -0.58 2.74
N ILE A 64 0.50 -1.68 3.13
CA ILE A 64 -0.18 -2.96 3.37
C ILE A 64 0.10 -3.47 4.79
N PRO A 65 -0.83 -4.25 5.37
CA PRO A 65 -0.55 -4.99 6.61
C PRO A 65 0.58 -5.99 6.44
N ALA A 66 1.35 -6.25 7.51
CA ALA A 66 2.43 -7.23 7.51
C ALA A 66 1.97 -8.67 7.17
N ASP A 67 0.72 -9.00 7.50
CA ASP A 67 0.08 -10.28 7.21
C ASP A 67 -0.65 -10.33 5.86
N TRP A 68 -0.57 -9.26 5.04
CA TRP A 68 -1.27 -9.15 3.75
C TRP A 68 -1.11 -10.39 2.86
N TYR A 69 0.13 -10.85 2.64
CA TYR A 69 0.38 -12.01 1.78
C TYR A 69 -0.16 -13.31 2.35
N ALA A 70 -0.22 -13.45 3.68
CA ALA A 70 -0.85 -14.60 4.30
C ALA A 70 -2.37 -14.57 4.05
N MET A 71 -3.00 -13.39 4.20
CA MET A 71 -4.43 -13.22 3.95
C MET A 71 -4.83 -13.52 2.51
N ILE A 72 -4.11 -13.01 1.51
CA ILE A 72 -4.50 -13.16 0.09
C ILE A 72 -4.05 -14.49 -0.55
N ARG A 73 -3.19 -15.25 0.12
CA ARG A 73 -2.74 -16.58 -0.34
C ARG A 73 -3.31 -17.71 0.53
N ASP A 74 -4.29 -17.40 1.37
CA ASP A 74 -4.96 -18.39 2.20
C ASP A 74 -5.62 -19.47 1.32
N PRO A 75 -5.51 -20.77 1.67
CA PRO A 75 -6.18 -21.84 0.91
C PRO A 75 -7.72 -21.75 0.97
N ASP A 76 -8.30 -21.09 1.97
CA ASP A 76 -9.72 -20.82 2.05
C ASP A 76 -10.10 -19.63 1.15
N ALA A 77 -10.59 -19.95 -0.04
CA ALA A 77 -11.04 -18.96 -1.01
C ALA A 77 -12.13 -18.03 -0.47
N ALA A 78 -12.97 -18.47 0.49
CA ALA A 78 -14.00 -17.62 1.08
C ALA A 78 -13.41 -16.56 2.01
N ARG A 79 -12.34 -16.88 2.76
CA ARG A 79 -11.58 -15.88 3.54
C ARG A 79 -10.93 -14.86 2.62
N VAL A 80 -10.22 -15.33 1.59
CA VAL A 80 -9.57 -14.47 0.59
C VAL A 80 -10.59 -13.53 -0.06
N GLN A 81 -11.76 -14.04 -0.43
CA GLN A 81 -12.81 -13.23 -1.03
C GLN A 81 -13.32 -12.13 -0.07
N ARG A 82 -13.52 -12.42 1.22
CA ARG A 82 -13.94 -11.41 2.19
C ARG A 82 -12.89 -10.32 2.37
N VAL A 83 -11.61 -10.68 2.39
CA VAL A 83 -10.49 -9.72 2.44
C VAL A 83 -10.52 -8.78 1.23
N PHE A 84 -10.66 -9.32 0.01
CA PHE A 84 -10.77 -8.49 -1.19
C PHE A 84 -12.03 -7.61 -1.21
N GLN A 85 -13.18 -8.14 -0.77
CA GLN A 85 -14.40 -7.34 -0.67
C GLN A 85 -14.25 -6.18 0.31
N ALA A 86 -13.57 -6.40 1.45
CA ALA A 86 -13.30 -5.35 2.42
C ALA A 86 -12.33 -4.29 1.86
N ILE A 87 -11.20 -4.71 1.28
CA ILE A 87 -10.17 -3.76 0.82
C ILE A 87 -10.65 -2.90 -0.36
N TRP A 88 -11.51 -3.43 -1.25
CA TRP A 88 -12.08 -2.65 -2.36
C TRP A 88 -12.98 -1.50 -1.92
N GLN A 89 -13.49 -1.53 -0.69
CA GLN A 89 -14.27 -0.43 -0.11
C GLN A 89 -13.39 0.58 0.63
N MET A 90 -12.09 0.34 0.73
CA MET A 90 -11.15 1.17 1.49
C MET A 90 -10.34 2.06 0.55
N GLU A 91 -10.11 3.31 0.96
CA GLU A 91 -8.96 4.08 0.50
C GLU A 91 -7.78 3.80 1.43
N LYS A 92 -7.83 4.32 2.66
CA LYS A 92 -6.90 3.96 3.72
C LYS A 92 -7.26 2.59 4.29
N ILE A 93 -6.26 1.75 4.53
CA ILE A 93 -6.45 0.46 5.20
C ILE A 93 -6.87 0.67 6.65
N ASP A 94 -8.02 0.11 7.02
CA ASP A 94 -8.41 -0.15 8.41
C ASP A 94 -8.01 -1.60 8.74
N LEU A 95 -6.91 -1.75 9.47
CA LEU A 95 -6.33 -3.05 9.81
C LEU A 95 -7.31 -3.91 10.61
N ALA A 96 -8.05 -3.32 11.55
CA ALA A 96 -8.99 -4.06 12.38
C ALA A 96 -10.20 -4.53 11.57
N ALA A 97 -10.70 -3.71 10.64
CA ALA A 97 -11.77 -4.12 9.73
C ALA A 97 -11.31 -5.22 8.77
N LEU A 98 -10.08 -5.14 8.25
CA LEU A 98 -9.53 -6.16 7.37
C LEU A 98 -9.34 -7.50 8.10
N GLN A 99 -8.80 -7.48 9.33
CA GLN A 99 -8.66 -8.66 10.18
C GLN A 99 -10.01 -9.29 10.52
N ARG A 100 -11.04 -8.47 10.80
CA ARG A 100 -12.42 -8.96 10.99
C ARG A 100 -12.98 -9.62 9.74
N ALA A 101 -12.68 -9.08 8.55
CA ALA A 101 -13.12 -9.68 7.29
C ALA A 101 -12.43 -11.04 7.04
N TYR A 102 -11.16 -11.16 7.43
CA TYR A 102 -10.36 -12.38 7.27
C TYR A 102 -10.74 -13.52 8.23
N ALA A 103 -11.25 -13.19 9.42
CA ALA A 103 -11.59 -14.15 10.48
C ALA A 103 -12.51 -15.31 10.02
#